data_AF-A0A517VL34-F1
#
_entry.id   AF-A0A517VL34-F1
#
_cell.length_a   1.000
_cell.length_b   1.000
_cell.length_c   1.000
_cell.angle_alpha   90.00
_cell.angle_beta   90.00
_cell.angle_gamma   90.00
#
_symmetry.space_group_name_H-M   'P 1'
#
loop_
_entity.id
_entity.type
_entity.pdbx_description
1 polymer ?
#
loop_
_entity_poly.entity_id
_entity_poly.type
_entity_poly.pdbx_seq_one_letter_code
_entity_poly.pdbx_strand_id
1 'polypeptide(L)'
;MSQKLTVDQYIESLKKGRKRNYILVGVLIISMMLQEIFTSRSTDVFMVIFTTLFIADLVCQVHLISVLNLLKESPDSQPEPETVETVAS
;
A
#
# COMPACT_ATOMS: atom_id res chain seq x y z
N MET A 1 8.57 21.95 -13.72
CA MET A 1 7.64 22.19 -12.59
C MET A 1 7.43 20.87 -11.86
N SER A 2 8.05 20.69 -10.70
CA SER A 2 7.84 19.50 -9.87
C SER A 2 6.54 19.69 -9.10
N GLN A 3 5.43 19.17 -9.64
CA GLN A 3 4.16 19.15 -8.92
C GLN A 3 4.35 18.19 -7.73
N LYS A 4 4.67 18.74 -6.55
CA LYS A 4 4.72 17.97 -5.31
C LYS A 4 3.33 17.41 -5.08
N LEU A 5 3.19 16.12 -5.39
CA LEU A 5 1.97 15.37 -5.18
C LEU A 5 1.70 15.37 -3.67
N THR A 6 0.53 15.86 -3.24
CA THR A 6 0.20 15.86 -1.81
C THR A 6 0.06 14.42 -1.31
N VAL A 7 0.28 14.20 -0.01
CA VAL A 7 0.17 12.86 0.61
C VAL A 7 -1.21 12.23 0.29
N ASP A 8 -2.26 13.03 0.23
CA ASP A 8 -3.61 12.60 -0.15
C ASP A 8 -3.70 12.08 -1.60
N GLN A 9 -3.13 12.81 -2.56
CA GLN A 9 -3.07 12.37 -3.95
C GLN A 9 -2.25 11.07 -4.09
N TYR A 10 -1.22 10.91 -3.25
CA TYR A 10 -0.38 9.72 -3.27
C TYR A 10 -1.14 8.50 -2.72
N ILE A 11 -1.82 8.65 -1.58
CA ILE A 11 -2.69 7.62 -1.01
C ILE A 11 -3.79 7.22 -2.00
N GLU A 12 -4.41 8.19 -2.67
CA GLU A 12 -5.46 7.91 -3.66
C GLU A 12 -4.90 7.13 -4.87
N SER A 13 -3.71 7.51 -5.35
CA SER A 13 -3.02 6.81 -6.44
C SER A 13 -2.70 5.34 -6.08
N LEU A 14 -2.24 5.09 -4.83
CA LEU A 14 -1.98 3.75 -4.30
C LEU A 14 -3.27 2.94 -4.21
N LYS A 15 -4.36 3.53 -3.68
CA LYS A 15 -5.68 2.86 -3.60
C LYS A 15 -6.20 2.46 -4.98
N LYS A 16 -6.07 3.35 -5.98
CA LYS A 16 -6.52 3.10 -7.36
C LYS A 16 -5.69 2.02 -8.04
N GLY A 17 -4.36 2.07 -7.91
CA GLY A 17 -3.46 1.05 -8.45
C GLY A 17 -3.74 -0.34 -7.85
N ARG A 18 -3.91 -0.41 -6.53
CA ARG A 18 -4.23 -1.62 -5.80
C ARG A 18 -5.54 -2.27 -6.27
N LYS A 19 -6.62 -1.50 -6.47
CA LYS A 19 -7.91 -2.04 -6.93
C LYS A 19 -7.78 -2.73 -8.30
N ARG A 20 -7.04 -2.11 -9.22
CA ARG A 20 -6.77 -2.68 -10.55
C ARG A 20 -5.92 -3.96 -10.44
N ASN A 21 -4.89 -3.92 -9.60
CA ASN A 21 -4.00 -5.05 -9.34
C ASN A 21 -4.75 -6.24 -8.73
N TYR A 22 -5.69 -5.99 -7.81
CA TYR A 22 -6.52 -7.02 -7.20
C TYR A 22 -7.44 -7.72 -8.21
N ILE A 23 -8.05 -6.95 -9.12
CA ILE A 23 -8.89 -7.51 -10.19
C ILE A 23 -8.04 -8.37 -11.14
N LEU A 24 -6.88 -7.86 -11.58
CA LEU A 24 -5.97 -8.59 -12.46
C LEU A 24 -5.52 -9.92 -11.86
N VAL A 25 -5.13 -9.92 -10.59
CA VAL A 25 -4.68 -11.15 -9.93
C VAL A 25 -5.82 -12.09 -9.58
N GLY A 26 -7.01 -11.58 -9.24
CA GLY A 26 -8.20 -12.42 -9.12
C GLY A 26 -8.50 -13.18 -10.40
N VAL A 27 -8.47 -12.49 -11.56
CA VAL A 27 -8.65 -13.13 -12.87
C VAL A 27 -7.53 -14.13 -13.17
N LEU A 28 -6.29 -13.80 -12.82
CA LEU A 28 -5.14 -14.71 -13.02
C LEU A 28 -5.30 -16.01 -12.22
N ILE A 29 -5.63 -15.91 -10.93
CA ILE A 29 -5.82 -17.07 -10.04
C ILE A 29 -6.98 -17.94 -10.55
N ILE A 30 -8.11 -17.35 -10.90
CA ILE A 30 -9.25 -18.09 -11.46
C ILE A 30 -8.85 -18.80 -12.75
N SER A 31 -8.10 -18.13 -13.62
CA SER A 31 -7.61 -18.70 -14.88
C SER A 31 -6.66 -19.88 -14.64
N MET A 32 -5.82 -19.81 -13.60
CA MET A 32 -4.95 -20.92 -13.20
C MET A 32 -5.74 -22.10 -12.66
N MET A 33 -6.72 -21.87 -11.76
CA MET A 33 -7.59 -22.94 -11.27
C MET A 33 -8.36 -23.62 -12.41
N LEU A 34 -8.86 -22.83 -13.37
CA LEU A 34 -9.51 -23.35 -14.57
C LEU A 34 -8.53 -24.19 -15.40
N GLN A 35 -7.28 -23.74 -15.61
CA GLN A 35 -6.27 -24.53 -16.32
C GLN A 35 -5.99 -25.85 -15.61
N GLU A 36 -5.80 -25.84 -14.30
CA GLU A 36 -5.55 -27.06 -13.51
C GLU A 36 -6.71 -28.06 -13.66
N ILE A 37 -7.96 -27.59 -13.57
CA ILE A 37 -9.17 -28.41 -13.74
C ILE A 37 -9.31 -28.96 -15.17
N PHE A 38 -9.14 -28.12 -16.19
CA PHE A 38 -9.44 -28.50 -17.58
C PHE A 38 -8.29 -29.18 -18.31
N THR A 39 -7.04 -28.96 -17.91
CA THR A 39 -5.87 -29.51 -18.61
C THR A 39 -5.07 -30.52 -17.78
N SER A 40 -5.44 -30.79 -16.52
CA SER A 40 -4.68 -31.66 -15.59
C SER A 40 -3.18 -31.31 -15.53
N ARG A 41 -2.85 -30.06 -15.86
CA ARG A 41 -1.47 -29.57 -15.90
C ARG A 41 -1.12 -29.12 -14.49
N SER A 42 -0.04 -29.67 -13.95
CA SER A 42 0.44 -29.31 -12.62
C SER A 42 0.74 -27.83 -12.52
N THR A 43 0.37 -27.21 -11.40
CA THR A 43 0.66 -25.82 -11.07
C THR A 43 2.18 -25.57 -11.11
N ASP A 44 2.58 -24.59 -11.91
CA ASP A 44 3.99 -24.23 -12.08
C ASP A 44 4.54 -23.56 -10.82
N VAL A 45 5.73 -23.97 -10.36
CA VAL A 45 6.44 -23.36 -9.22
C VAL A 45 6.64 -21.85 -9.44
N PHE A 46 6.90 -21.42 -10.68
CA PHE A 46 7.00 -20.00 -11.01
C PHE A 46 5.70 -19.24 -10.79
N MET A 47 4.55 -19.88 -11.06
CA MET A 47 3.24 -19.28 -10.79
C MET A 47 2.97 -19.14 -9.30
N VAL A 48 3.36 -20.14 -8.50
CA VAL A 48 3.26 -20.06 -7.03
C VAL A 48 4.10 -18.90 -6.50
N ILE A 49 5.38 -18.83 -6.90
CA ILE A 49 6.30 -17.75 -6.49
C ILE A 49 5.73 -16.38 -6.89
N PHE A 50 5.26 -16.23 -8.13
CA PHE A 50 4.67 -14.98 -8.61
C PHE A 50 3.47 -14.56 -7.76
N THR A 51 2.57 -15.51 -7.47
CA THR A 51 1.36 -15.25 -6.68
C THR A 51 1.71 -14.87 -5.23
N THR A 52 2.67 -15.56 -4.61
CA THR A 52 3.15 -15.24 -3.27
C THR A 52 3.79 -13.84 -3.20
N LEU A 53 4.66 -13.50 -4.15
CA LEU A 53 5.29 -12.17 -4.23
C LEU A 53 4.24 -11.06 -4.41
N PHE A 54 3.22 -11.32 -5.23
CA PHE A 54 2.15 -10.35 -5.44
C PHE A 54 1.29 -10.14 -4.18
N ILE A 55 0.95 -11.21 -3.47
CA ILE A 55 0.24 -11.11 -2.20
C ILE A 55 1.07 -10.33 -1.18
N ALA A 56 2.38 -10.59 -1.11
CA ALA A 56 3.28 -9.83 -0.24
C ALA A 56 3.31 -8.34 -0.60
N ASP A 57 3.39 -7.99 -1.89
CA ASP A 57 3.34 -6.60 -2.36
C ASP A 57 2.02 -5.91 -1.96
N LEU A 58 0.88 -6.59 -2.11
CA LEU A 58 -0.42 -6.06 -1.66
C LEU A 58 -0.44 -5.77 -0.16
N VAL A 59 0.10 -6.67 0.66
CA VAL A 59 0.19 -6.49 2.12
C VAL A 59 1.10 -5.31 2.46
N CYS A 60 2.26 -5.20 1.81
CA CYS A 60 3.16 -4.05 1.96
C CYS A 60 2.48 -2.73 1.59
N GLN A 61 1.71 -2.69 0.50
CA GLN A 61 0.95 -1.49 0.11
C GLN A 61 -0.13 -1.12 1.14
N VAL A 62 -0.80 -2.11 1.76
CA VAL A 62 -1.78 -1.86 2.83
C VAL A 62 -1.09 -1.23 4.04
N HIS A 63 0.04 -1.80 4.48
CA HIS A 63 0.83 -1.24 5.58
C HIS A 63 1.33 0.17 5.26
N LEU A 64 1.85 0.41 4.06
CA LEU A 64 2.31 1.73 3.62
C LEU A 64 1.18 2.76 3.69
N ILE A 65 -0.01 2.43 3.17
CA ILE A 65 -1.18 3.33 3.26
C ILE A 65 -1.55 3.59 4.72
N SER A 66 -1.51 2.57 5.58
CA SER A 66 -1.81 2.72 7.00
C SER A 66 -0.83 3.67 7.69
N VAL A 67 0.47 3.50 7.44
CA VAL A 67 1.52 4.36 8.00
C VAL A 67 1.39 5.80 7.50
N LEU A 68 1.08 5.98 6.21
CA LEU A 68 0.86 7.31 5.63
C LEU A 68 -0.36 8.02 6.23
N ASN A 69 -1.44 7.29 6.55
CA ASN A 69 -2.59 7.86 7.25
C ASN A 69 -2.23 8.24 8.70
N LEU A 70 -1.46 7.40 9.41
CA LEU A 70 -1.01 7.71 10.77
C LEU A 70 -0.11 8.95 10.83
N LEU A 71 0.84 9.06 9.89
CA LEU A 71 1.70 10.24 9.75
C LEU A 71 0.91 11.52 9.44
N LYS A 72 -0.22 11.38 8.73
CA LYS A 72 -1.13 12.49 8.48
C LYS A 72 -1.90 12.91 9.74
N GLU A 73 -2.31 11.96 10.58
CA GLU A 73 -3.05 12.22 11.81
C GLU A 73 -2.17 12.67 12.98
N SER A 74 -0.87 12.35 12.96
CA SER A 74 0.12 12.81 13.93
C SER A 74 1.17 13.71 13.28
N PRO A 75 0.82 14.92 12.79
CA PRO A 75 1.83 15.94 12.59
C PRO A 75 2.26 16.35 14.01
N ASP A 76 3.54 16.19 14.32
CA ASP A 76 4.14 16.45 15.63
C ASP A 76 3.35 17.45 16.48
N SER A 77 2.96 17.02 17.68
CA SER A 77 2.68 17.91 18.79
C SER A 77 3.87 18.85 18.92
N GLN A 78 3.76 20.03 18.31
CA GLN A 78 4.70 21.12 18.45
C GLN A 78 4.91 21.29 19.96
N PRO A 79 6.10 21.08 20.53
CA PRO A 79 6.34 21.49 21.90
C PRO A 79 6.04 22.99 21.93
N GLU A 80 5.05 23.40 22.71
CA GLU A 80 4.75 24.81 22.92
C GLU A 80 6.07 25.55 23.19
N PRO A 81 6.33 26.70 22.55
CA PRO A 81 7.47 27.50 22.95
C PRO A 81 7.23 27.86 24.42
N GLU A 82 8.11 27.40 25.30
CA GLU A 82 8.13 27.86 26.69
C GLU A 82 8.26 29.38 26.65
N THR A 83 7.15 30.10 26.83
CA THR A 83 7.13 31.50 27.20
C THR A 83 7.78 31.58 28.57
N VAL A 84 9.10 31.70 28.59
CA VAL A 84 9.83 32.12 29.76
C VAL A 84 9.46 33.59 29.97
N GLU A 85 8.39 33.81 30.73
CA GLU A 85 8.12 35.08 31.38
C GLU A 85 9.35 35.41 32.23
N THR A 86 10.25 36.21 31.67
CA THR A 86 11.35 36.81 32.42
C THR A 86 10.74 37.93 33.26
N VAL A 87 10.15 37.56 34.40
CA VAL A 87 9.79 38.49 35.46
C VAL A 87 11.00 38.67 36.37
N ALA A 88 11.50 39.92 36.35
CA ALA A 88 12.25 40.63 37.38
C ALA A 88 13.60 40.06 37.86
N SER A 89 14.67 40.82 37.61
CA SER A 89 15.35 41.57 38.70
C SER A 89 16.22 42.70 38.17
#